data_AF-A0A6S4TSE8-F1
#
_entry.id   AF-A0A6S4TSE8-F1
#
_cell.length_a   1.000
_cell.length_b   1.000
_cell.length_c   1.000
_cell.angle_alpha   90.00
_cell.angle_beta   90.00
_cell.angle_gamma   90.00
#
_symmetry.space_group_name_H-M   'P 1'
#
loop_
_entity.id
_entity.type
_entity.pdbx_description
1 polymer ?
#
loop_
_entity_poly.entity_id
_entity_poly.type
_entity_poly.pdbx_seq_one_letter_code
_entity_poly.pdbx_strand_id
1 'polypeptide(L)'
;MKPTKSHPVIPVSQLKPGMYVIAIASQTGAMEIAQTGMVTNPQQVEALIRRGVLTVRVDLARSKLPGGGSASPADVVTNGAGSSRQIGSGEGRELKIRRLYQEARELQGKFIRHLKAGEPIDITPLAAVAEEMVDTMFTHGDAMLCLARIRAKDAYLMEHSMNVAILLANFGRYLGLDRSVLKELTLGGLLHDVGKIMTPDEVLNKPGKLTDEELEVMREHVVHSHDILAATAGITPIMLEVAANHHERIDGTGYPRRLKGDQLSLYTRMSGIVDVYDAVTADRVYKQGMQPTQAFRILLKGVDLHFDADLVTKFIKCMGVYPVGTLVQLSNQRLAVVMQRNEQQPLKPVVKVIYHAGRRHYLDVQWLDLAKKGAVPIMCWKANLEVGHHREDLHHGYASLPTPVVPLSITYSASAPCRSA
;
A
#
# COMPACT_ATOMS: atom_id res chain seq x y z
N MET A 1 -10.81 -37.53 -17.88
CA MET A 1 -9.53 -36.82 -18.15
C MET A 1 -9.78 -35.84 -19.29
N LYS A 2 -9.69 -34.52 -19.03
CA LYS A 2 -9.69 -33.51 -20.10
C LYS A 2 -8.25 -33.34 -20.59
N PRO A 3 -8.00 -33.21 -21.92
CA PRO A 3 -6.63 -33.11 -22.43
C PRO A 3 -6.00 -31.80 -21.96
N THR A 4 -4.83 -31.88 -21.33
CA THR A 4 -3.96 -30.74 -21.08
C THR A 4 -3.57 -30.13 -22.42
N LYS A 5 -4.04 -28.92 -22.72
CA LYS A 5 -3.60 -28.17 -23.90
C LYS A 5 -2.10 -27.90 -23.76
N SER A 6 -1.31 -28.53 -24.62
CA SER A 6 0.13 -28.28 -24.72
C SER A 6 0.35 -26.96 -25.46
N HIS A 7 1.06 -26.03 -24.83
CA HIS A 7 1.43 -24.75 -25.44
C HIS A 7 2.83 -24.86 -26.04
N PRO A 8 3.01 -24.66 -27.35
CA PRO A 8 4.30 -24.82 -28.00
C PRO A 8 5.29 -23.73 -27.56
N VAL A 9 6.55 -24.13 -27.46
CA VAL A 9 7.69 -23.22 -27.28
C VAL A 9 8.32 -22.98 -28.65
N ILE A 10 8.41 -21.72 -29.06
CA ILE A 10 8.97 -21.31 -30.35
C ILE A 10 10.17 -20.36 -30.13
N PRO A 11 11.16 -20.34 -31.03
CA PRO A 11 12.18 -19.30 -31.06
C PRO A 11 11.54 -17.91 -31.19
N VAL A 12 12.08 -16.90 -30.50
CA VAL A 12 11.57 -15.52 -30.58
C VAL A 12 11.60 -14.98 -32.02
N SER A 13 12.52 -15.46 -32.85
CA SER A 13 12.61 -15.12 -34.27
C SER A 13 11.41 -15.59 -35.10
N GLN A 14 10.63 -16.54 -34.58
CA GLN A 14 9.41 -17.05 -35.21
C GLN A 14 8.13 -16.36 -34.71
N LEU A 15 8.27 -15.41 -33.78
CA LEU A 15 7.15 -14.68 -33.21
C LEU A 15 6.62 -13.63 -34.20
N LYS A 16 5.31 -13.63 -34.44
CA LYS A 16 4.64 -12.70 -35.37
C LYS A 16 3.62 -11.83 -34.65
N PRO A 17 3.36 -10.60 -35.15
CA PRO A 17 2.20 -9.84 -34.72
C PRO A 17 0.91 -10.68 -34.84
N GLY A 18 0.11 -10.68 -33.78
CA GLY A 18 -1.05 -11.54 -33.61
C GLY A 18 -0.79 -12.80 -32.76
N MET A 19 0.45 -13.12 -32.38
CA MET A 19 0.73 -14.23 -31.47
C MET A 19 0.61 -13.82 -29.99
N TYR A 20 0.01 -14.69 -29.17
CA TYR A 20 -0.12 -14.46 -27.73
C TYR A 20 1.02 -15.16 -26.96
N VAL A 21 1.91 -14.38 -26.34
CA VAL A 21 3.02 -14.91 -25.53
C VAL A 21 2.54 -15.14 -24.10
N ILE A 22 2.67 -16.39 -23.64
CA ILE A 22 2.30 -16.83 -22.29
C ILE A 22 3.48 -16.67 -21.34
N ALA A 23 4.70 -16.94 -21.80
CA ALA A 23 5.92 -16.84 -21.00
C ALA A 23 7.16 -16.81 -21.89
N ILE A 24 8.27 -16.28 -21.36
CA ILE A 24 9.60 -16.51 -21.92
C ILE A 24 10.08 -17.89 -21.46
N ALA A 25 10.53 -18.72 -22.41
CA ALA A 25 11.00 -20.07 -22.13
C ALA A 25 12.52 -20.14 -21.93
N SER A 26 13.31 -19.27 -22.59
CA SER A 26 14.72 -19.04 -22.26
C SER A 26 15.24 -17.70 -22.79
N GLN A 27 16.29 -17.17 -22.14
CA GLN A 27 16.95 -15.91 -22.49
C GLN A 27 18.43 -15.92 -22.04
N THR A 28 19.27 -15.06 -22.62
CA THR A 28 20.72 -14.95 -22.35
C THR A 28 21.10 -13.88 -21.31
N GLY A 29 20.15 -13.08 -20.81
CA GLY A 29 20.39 -11.99 -19.85
C GLY A 29 19.87 -12.25 -18.42
N ALA A 30 20.45 -11.58 -17.43
CA ALA A 30 20.20 -11.74 -15.98
C ALA A 30 18.87 -11.13 -15.45
N MET A 31 17.98 -10.66 -16.33
CA MET A 31 16.70 -10.06 -15.96
C MET A 31 15.53 -10.78 -16.63
N GLU A 32 14.75 -11.57 -15.88
CA GLU A 32 13.53 -12.20 -16.42
C GLU A 32 12.45 -11.15 -16.72
N ILE A 33 12.08 -11.04 -18.00
CA ILE A 33 11.06 -10.09 -18.45
C ILE A 33 9.69 -10.78 -18.44
N ALA A 34 8.87 -10.46 -17.45
CA ALA A 34 7.48 -10.89 -17.39
C ALA A 34 6.60 -10.01 -18.30
N GLN A 35 6.70 -10.18 -19.62
CA GLN A 35 5.69 -9.63 -20.54
C GLN A 35 4.84 -10.78 -21.10
N THR A 36 3.66 -10.96 -20.51
CA THR A 36 2.58 -11.76 -21.08
C THR A 36 1.66 -10.84 -21.86
N GLY A 37 1.36 -11.17 -23.11
CA GLY A 37 0.55 -10.28 -23.94
C GLY A 37 0.51 -10.66 -25.41
N MET A 38 -0.38 -10.01 -26.13
CA MET A 38 -0.44 -10.10 -27.58
C MET A 38 0.71 -9.31 -28.18
N VAL A 39 1.44 -9.91 -29.11
CA VAL A 39 2.38 -9.17 -29.95
C VAL A 39 1.55 -8.36 -30.94
N THR A 40 1.51 -7.05 -30.77
CA THR A 40 0.68 -6.16 -31.62
C THR A 40 1.47 -5.56 -32.76
N ASN A 41 2.80 -5.49 -32.67
CA ASN A 41 3.65 -4.96 -33.74
C ASN A 41 5.03 -5.65 -33.81
N PRO A 42 5.74 -5.55 -34.95
CA PRO A 42 7.08 -6.13 -35.11
C PRO A 42 8.15 -5.55 -34.18
N GLN A 43 8.00 -4.28 -33.76
CA GLN A 43 8.96 -3.60 -32.88
C GLN A 43 9.03 -4.24 -31.48
N GLN A 44 7.94 -4.84 -31.01
CA GLN A 44 7.93 -5.62 -29.76
C GLN A 44 8.78 -6.90 -29.88
N VAL A 45 8.80 -7.55 -31.05
CA VAL A 45 9.64 -8.73 -31.29
C VAL A 45 11.13 -8.35 -31.30
N GLU A 46 11.48 -7.25 -31.98
CA GLU A 46 12.84 -6.71 -31.99
C GLU A 46 13.30 -6.27 -30.59
N ALA A 47 12.40 -5.71 -29.77
CA ALA A 47 12.69 -5.37 -28.39
C ALA A 47 13.01 -6.61 -27.54
N LEU A 48 12.30 -7.72 -27.74
CA LEU A 48 12.57 -8.99 -27.07
C LEU A 48 13.91 -9.60 -27.50
N ILE A 49 14.23 -9.55 -28.80
CA ILE A 49 15.52 -10.03 -29.33
C ILE A 49 16.68 -9.20 -28.76
N ARG A 50 16.58 -7.86 -28.77
CA ARG A 50 17.60 -6.96 -28.19
C ARG A 50 17.83 -7.18 -26.69
N ARG A 51 16.84 -7.73 -25.99
CA ARG A 51 16.90 -8.04 -24.55
C ARG A 51 17.36 -9.47 -24.27
N GLY A 52 17.80 -10.20 -25.30
CA GLY A 52 18.39 -11.53 -25.16
C GLY A 52 17.39 -12.67 -25.01
N VAL A 53 16.11 -12.47 -25.34
CA VAL A 53 15.12 -13.56 -25.31
C VAL A 53 15.40 -14.54 -26.45
N LEU A 54 15.48 -15.83 -26.16
CA LEU A 54 15.76 -16.88 -27.15
C LEU A 54 14.50 -17.63 -27.57
N THR A 55 13.69 -18.05 -26.61
CA THR A 55 12.47 -18.83 -26.85
C THR A 55 11.30 -18.32 -26.02
N VAL A 56 10.09 -18.43 -26.57
CA VAL A 56 8.84 -18.00 -25.94
C VAL A 56 7.78 -19.09 -26.06
N ARG A 57 6.93 -19.23 -25.04
CA ARG A 57 5.78 -20.13 -25.05
C ARG A 57 4.55 -19.37 -25.53
N VAL A 58 3.85 -19.89 -26.54
CA VAL A 58 2.73 -19.20 -27.18
C VAL A 58 1.40 -19.94 -27.03
N ASP A 59 0.32 -19.17 -26.89
CA ASP A 59 -1.04 -19.69 -26.96
C ASP A 59 -1.59 -19.49 -28.38
N LEU A 60 -1.52 -20.54 -29.19
CA LEU A 60 -2.04 -20.49 -30.57
C LEU A 60 -3.56 -20.31 -30.62
N ALA A 61 -4.31 -20.74 -29.59
CA ALA A 61 -5.77 -20.58 -29.57
C ALA A 61 -6.20 -19.14 -29.26
N ARG A 62 -5.35 -18.37 -28.56
CA ARG A 62 -5.56 -16.94 -28.30
C ARG A 62 -4.91 -16.04 -29.35
N SER A 63 -4.05 -16.60 -30.20
CA SER A 63 -3.34 -15.87 -31.25
C SER A 63 -4.30 -15.53 -32.41
N LYS A 64 -4.31 -14.27 -32.85
CA LYS A 64 -5.06 -13.76 -33.99
C LYS A 64 -4.10 -13.49 -35.15
N LEU A 65 -3.73 -14.55 -35.87
CA LEU A 65 -2.86 -14.45 -37.04
C LEU A 65 -3.66 -14.01 -38.28
N PRO A 66 -3.12 -13.12 -39.14
CA PRO A 66 -3.76 -12.81 -40.41
C PRO A 66 -3.64 -14.01 -41.36
N GLY A 67 -4.76 -14.66 -41.65
CA GLY A 67 -4.83 -15.83 -42.54
C GLY A 67 -5.48 -17.03 -41.87
N GLY A 68 -6.81 -17.05 -41.84
CA GLY A 68 -7.61 -18.14 -41.28
C GLY A 68 -9.06 -17.68 -41.12
N GLY A 69 -9.74 -17.45 -42.25
CA GLY A 69 -11.13 -17.02 -42.25
C GLY A 69 -12.07 -18.14 -41.79
N SER A 70 -13.07 -17.78 -41.00
CA SER A 70 -14.46 -17.94 -41.43
C SER A 70 -15.29 -16.81 -40.85
N ALA A 71 -16.16 -16.27 -41.69
CA ALA A 71 -17.04 -15.14 -41.41
C ALA A 71 -18.24 -15.55 -40.53
N SER A 72 -18.71 -14.58 -39.72
CA SER A 72 -20.09 -14.13 -39.37
C SER A 72 -21.31 -15.08 -39.44
N PRO A 73 -22.45 -14.79 -38.74
CA PRO A 73 -22.91 -13.46 -38.32
C PRO A 73 -23.53 -13.34 -36.90
N ALA A 74 -23.80 -12.08 -36.55
CA ALA A 74 -24.73 -11.68 -35.51
C ALA A 74 -26.13 -12.29 -35.73
N ASP A 75 -26.84 -12.61 -34.65
CA ASP A 75 -28.22 -12.13 -34.46
C ASP A 75 -28.83 -12.45 -33.08
N VAL A 76 -29.59 -11.46 -32.61
CA VAL A 76 -30.87 -11.52 -31.89
C VAL A 76 -30.92 -11.94 -30.41
N VAL A 77 -31.14 -10.88 -29.63
CA VAL A 77 -31.88 -10.76 -28.36
C VAL A 77 -33.02 -11.78 -28.21
N THR A 78 -33.02 -12.55 -27.11
CA THR A 78 -34.26 -12.97 -26.45
C THR A 78 -34.13 -12.81 -24.93
N ASN A 79 -35.12 -12.13 -24.36
CA ASN A 79 -35.32 -11.94 -22.93
C ASN A 79 -35.57 -13.27 -22.23
N GLY A 80 -34.85 -13.53 -21.14
CA GLY A 80 -35.14 -14.59 -20.17
C GLY A 80 -34.77 -14.10 -18.78
N ALA A 81 -35.78 -13.72 -18.01
CA ALA A 81 -35.65 -13.28 -16.64
C ALA A 81 -35.01 -14.37 -15.77
N GLY A 82 -33.88 -14.03 -15.14
CA GLY A 82 -33.18 -14.88 -14.19
C GLY A 82 -32.16 -14.04 -13.43
N SER A 83 -32.52 -13.64 -12.21
CA SER A 83 -31.67 -12.90 -11.28
C SER A 83 -30.37 -13.66 -11.03
N SER A 84 -29.31 -13.26 -11.73
CA SER A 84 -27.94 -13.58 -11.34
C SER A 84 -27.18 -12.26 -11.24
N ARG A 85 -26.66 -11.97 -10.03
CA ARG A 85 -25.76 -10.85 -9.79
C ARG A 85 -24.56 -11.02 -10.71
N GLN A 86 -24.54 -10.27 -11.82
CA GLN A 86 -23.41 -10.24 -12.72
C GLN A 86 -22.19 -9.65 -12.00
N ILE A 87 -21.16 -10.46 -11.88
CA ILE A 87 -19.78 -10.03 -11.63
C ILE A 87 -19.29 -9.38 -12.92
N GLY A 88 -19.70 -8.13 -13.15
CA GLY A 88 -19.28 -7.31 -14.29
C GLY A 88 -18.71 -5.97 -13.82
N SER A 89 -17.57 -5.58 -14.41
CA SER A 89 -16.83 -4.30 -14.30
C SER A 89 -15.79 -4.10 -13.18
N GLY A 90 -15.11 -5.16 -12.72
CA GLY A 90 -13.96 -5.01 -11.82
C GLY A 90 -12.84 -4.10 -12.37
N GLU A 91 -12.52 -4.19 -13.66
CA GLU A 91 -11.46 -3.39 -14.30
C GLU A 91 -11.80 -1.90 -14.38
N GLY A 92 -13.04 -1.54 -14.73
CA GLY A 92 -13.47 -0.14 -14.79
C GLY A 92 -13.49 0.55 -13.42
N ARG A 93 -13.80 -0.20 -12.36
CA ARG A 93 -13.81 0.30 -10.98
C ARG A 93 -12.40 0.49 -10.45
N GLU A 94 -11.52 -0.48 -10.65
CA GLU A 94 -10.10 -0.34 -10.27
C GLU A 94 -9.45 0.85 -10.99
N LEU A 95 -9.79 1.07 -12.26
CA LEU A 95 -9.35 2.25 -13.01
C LEU A 95 -9.89 3.56 -12.41
N LYS A 96 -11.15 3.62 -11.95
CA LYS A 96 -11.70 4.82 -11.31
C LYS A 96 -10.96 5.15 -10.00
N ILE A 97 -10.75 4.17 -9.14
CA ILE A 97 -10.07 4.37 -7.86
C ILE A 97 -8.61 4.79 -8.07
N ARG A 98 -7.92 4.19 -9.05
CA ARG A 98 -6.57 4.61 -9.45
C ARG A 98 -6.53 6.05 -9.97
N ARG A 99 -7.51 6.46 -10.77
CA ARG A 99 -7.62 7.85 -11.26
C ARG A 99 -7.82 8.82 -10.10
N LEU A 100 -8.72 8.51 -9.16
CA LEU A 100 -8.95 9.33 -7.97
C LEU A 100 -7.66 9.49 -7.14
N TYR A 101 -6.91 8.41 -6.94
CA TYR A 101 -5.63 8.47 -6.24
C TYR A 101 -4.59 9.33 -6.98
N GLN A 102 -4.53 9.23 -8.32
CA GLN A 102 -3.65 10.04 -9.15
C GLN A 102 -4.03 11.53 -9.13
N GLU A 103 -5.32 11.83 -9.26
CA GLU A 103 -5.85 13.19 -9.20
C GLU A 103 -5.54 13.84 -7.85
N ALA A 104 -5.78 13.13 -6.75
CA ALA A 104 -5.41 13.59 -5.42
C ALA A 104 -3.93 13.93 -5.29
N ARG A 105 -3.06 13.05 -5.80
CA ARG A 105 -1.61 13.26 -5.81
C ARG A 105 -1.24 14.49 -6.65
N GLU A 106 -1.84 14.67 -7.82
CA GLU A 106 -1.59 15.80 -8.70
C GLU A 106 -2.03 17.13 -8.06
N LEU A 107 -3.23 17.16 -7.47
CA LEU A 107 -3.75 18.32 -6.76
C LEU A 107 -2.92 18.66 -5.53
N GLN A 108 -2.51 17.67 -4.74
CA GLN A 108 -1.63 17.88 -3.59
C GLN A 108 -0.27 18.43 -4.03
N GLY A 109 0.29 17.88 -5.12
CA GLY A 109 1.54 18.40 -5.70
C GLY A 109 1.40 19.83 -6.22
N LYS A 110 0.25 20.16 -6.83
CA LYS A 110 -0.06 21.53 -7.27
C LYS A 110 -0.17 22.48 -6.08
N PHE A 111 -0.88 22.07 -5.03
CA PHE A 111 -1.01 22.81 -3.78
C PHE A 111 0.37 23.13 -3.18
N ILE A 112 1.25 22.13 -3.06
CA ILE A 112 2.62 22.33 -2.55
C ILE A 112 3.41 23.30 -3.43
N ARG A 113 3.30 23.22 -4.76
CA ARG A 113 3.99 24.15 -5.67
C ARG A 113 3.50 25.59 -5.53
N HIS A 114 2.19 25.80 -5.47
CA HIS A 114 1.60 27.13 -5.29
C HIS A 114 2.05 27.74 -3.96
N LEU A 115 2.02 26.94 -2.89
CA LEU A 115 2.50 27.35 -1.58
C LEU A 115 3.99 27.75 -1.60
N LYS A 116 4.86 26.95 -2.24
CA LYS A 116 6.28 27.31 -2.41
C LYS A 116 6.50 28.57 -3.24
N ALA A 117 5.61 28.88 -4.17
CA ALA A 117 5.65 30.07 -5.00
C ALA A 117 5.04 31.32 -4.33
N GLY A 118 4.44 31.18 -3.14
CA GLY A 118 3.71 32.25 -2.47
C GLY A 118 2.42 32.66 -3.19
N GLU A 119 1.87 31.77 -4.02
CA GLU A 119 0.61 32.00 -4.74
C GLU A 119 -0.61 31.81 -3.82
N PRO A 120 -1.75 32.44 -4.12
CA PRO A 120 -3.00 32.18 -3.42
C PRO A 120 -3.35 30.69 -3.42
N ILE A 121 -3.67 30.18 -2.24
CA ILE A 121 -3.96 28.77 -2.02
C ILE A 121 -5.47 28.56 -2.02
N ASP A 122 -5.93 27.61 -2.84
CA ASP A 122 -7.31 27.14 -2.85
C ASP A 122 -7.35 25.64 -2.52
N ILE A 123 -7.99 25.30 -1.40
CA ILE A 123 -8.16 23.91 -0.95
C ILE A 123 -9.41 23.26 -1.54
N THR A 124 -10.28 24.00 -2.22
CA THR A 124 -11.56 23.50 -2.74
C THR A 124 -11.39 22.25 -3.62
N PRO A 125 -10.40 22.17 -4.54
CA PRO A 125 -10.17 20.96 -5.31
C PRO A 125 -9.75 19.76 -4.45
N LEU A 126 -8.91 19.99 -3.43
CA LEU A 126 -8.51 18.93 -2.50
C LEU A 126 -9.68 18.47 -1.63
N ALA A 127 -10.55 19.39 -1.22
CA ALA A 127 -11.75 19.07 -0.44
C ALA A 127 -12.75 18.22 -1.25
N ALA A 128 -12.92 18.51 -2.55
CA ALA A 128 -13.75 17.71 -3.45
C ALA A 128 -13.20 16.29 -3.59
N VAL A 129 -11.89 16.15 -3.80
CA VAL A 129 -11.25 14.83 -3.88
C VAL A 129 -11.30 14.08 -2.54
N ALA A 130 -11.12 14.76 -1.41
CA ALA A 130 -11.28 14.15 -0.09
C ALA A 130 -12.71 13.59 0.11
N GLU A 131 -13.72 14.31 -0.36
CA GLU A 131 -15.11 13.84 -0.34
C GLU A 131 -15.31 12.60 -1.22
N GLU A 132 -14.76 12.60 -2.44
CA GLU A 132 -14.78 11.42 -3.31
C GLU A 132 -14.02 10.21 -2.70
N MET A 133 -12.92 10.46 -1.98
CA MET A 133 -12.20 9.41 -1.25
C MET A 133 -13.06 8.81 -0.14
N VAL A 134 -13.78 9.64 0.61
CA VAL A 134 -14.72 9.17 1.65
C VAL A 134 -15.84 8.36 1.01
N ASP A 135 -16.47 8.84 -0.07
CA ASP A 135 -17.49 8.08 -0.81
C ASP A 135 -16.97 6.74 -1.33
N THR A 136 -15.75 6.74 -1.86
CA THR A 136 -15.08 5.53 -2.32
C THR A 136 -14.73 4.60 -1.15
N MET A 137 -14.43 5.13 0.04
CA MET A 137 -14.18 4.34 1.24
C MET A 137 -15.42 3.56 1.70
N PHE A 138 -16.61 4.15 1.60
CA PHE A 138 -17.87 3.47 1.94
C PHE A 138 -18.27 2.40 0.92
N THR A 139 -17.92 2.59 -0.35
CA THR A 139 -18.36 1.70 -1.44
C THR A 139 -17.31 0.66 -1.84
N HIS A 140 -16.02 0.99 -1.70
CA HIS A 140 -14.87 0.24 -2.20
C HIS A 140 -13.63 0.35 -1.27
N GLY A 141 -13.84 0.41 0.05
CA GLY A 141 -12.76 0.64 1.02
C GLY A 141 -11.58 -0.32 0.93
N ASP A 142 -11.81 -1.60 0.65
CA ASP A 142 -10.72 -2.58 0.49
C ASP A 142 -9.80 -2.24 -0.69
N ALA A 143 -10.35 -1.78 -1.82
CA ALA A 143 -9.55 -1.38 -2.97
C ALA A 143 -8.74 -0.10 -2.69
N MET A 144 -9.32 0.87 -1.98
CA MET A 144 -8.60 2.07 -1.51
C MET A 144 -7.44 1.72 -0.59
N LEU A 145 -7.66 0.83 0.39
CA LEU A 145 -6.61 0.35 1.28
C LEU A 145 -5.53 -0.44 0.53
N CYS A 146 -5.90 -1.17 -0.53
CA CYS A 146 -4.93 -1.83 -1.40
C CYS A 146 -4.04 -0.81 -2.13
N LEU A 147 -4.62 0.27 -2.65
CA LEU A 147 -3.87 1.33 -3.34
C LEU A 147 -2.96 2.10 -2.38
N ALA A 148 -3.40 2.39 -1.16
CA ALA A 148 -2.59 3.02 -0.13
C ALA A 148 -1.33 2.21 0.23
N ARG A 149 -1.19 0.98 -0.25
CA ARG A 149 0.01 0.17 -0.04
C ARG A 149 0.96 0.17 -1.21
N ILE A 150 0.54 0.67 -2.36
CA ILE A 150 1.36 0.73 -3.57
C ILE A 150 2.12 2.05 -3.55
N ARG A 151 3.45 1.98 -3.41
CA ARG A 151 4.33 3.15 -3.33
C ARG A 151 5.37 3.15 -4.45
N ALA A 152 5.63 4.32 -5.03
CA ALA A 152 6.78 4.56 -5.90
C ALA A 152 7.96 5.07 -5.06
N LYS A 153 9.16 4.53 -5.30
CA LYS A 153 10.35 4.77 -4.48
C LYS A 153 10.76 6.25 -4.35
N ASP A 154 10.33 7.10 -5.29
CA ASP A 154 10.80 8.49 -5.42
C ASP A 154 9.77 9.55 -4.95
N ALA A 155 8.62 9.15 -4.38
CA ALA A 155 7.51 10.06 -4.04
C ALA A 155 7.03 9.95 -2.58
N TYR A 156 7.91 9.51 -1.67
CA TYR A 156 7.57 9.08 -0.32
C TYR A 156 6.68 10.04 0.49
N LEU A 157 6.97 11.35 0.48
CA LEU A 157 6.25 12.34 1.30
C LEU A 157 4.79 12.52 0.86
N MET A 158 4.55 12.63 -0.44
CA MET A 158 3.19 12.76 -0.97
C MET A 158 2.39 11.48 -0.75
N GLU A 159 3.00 10.32 -1.00
CA GLU A 159 2.37 9.03 -0.78
C GLU A 159 2.06 8.77 0.70
N HIS A 160 2.91 9.24 1.61
CA HIS A 160 2.64 9.16 3.04
C HIS A 160 1.38 9.94 3.44
N SER A 161 1.26 11.20 3.04
CA SER A 161 0.05 11.99 3.33
C SER A 161 -1.21 11.40 2.69
N MET A 162 -1.11 10.91 1.45
CA MET A 162 -2.19 10.19 0.78
C MET A 162 -2.64 8.96 1.57
N ASN A 163 -1.69 8.17 2.06
CA ASN A 163 -1.99 6.99 2.84
C ASN A 163 -2.60 7.31 4.20
N VAL A 164 -2.04 8.30 4.91
CA VAL A 164 -2.57 8.78 6.19
C VAL A 164 -4.02 9.23 6.01
N ALA A 165 -4.34 9.96 4.94
CA ALA A 165 -5.70 10.37 4.62
C ALA A 165 -6.66 9.17 4.44
N ILE A 166 -6.25 8.16 3.67
CA ILE A 166 -7.04 6.95 3.41
C ILE A 166 -7.23 6.13 4.69
N LEU A 167 -6.18 6.00 5.51
CA LEU A 167 -6.21 5.26 6.76
C LEU A 167 -7.06 5.96 7.82
N LEU A 168 -6.98 7.29 7.93
CA LEU A 168 -7.86 8.09 8.79
C LEU A 168 -9.33 7.97 8.36
N ALA A 169 -9.62 8.03 7.06
CA ALA A 169 -10.97 7.82 6.54
C ALA A 169 -11.52 6.43 6.92
N ASN A 170 -10.71 5.38 6.73
CA ASN A 170 -11.10 4.02 7.08
C ASN A 170 -11.27 3.85 8.60
N PHE A 171 -10.38 4.44 9.41
CA PHE A 171 -10.46 4.34 10.86
C PHE A 171 -11.66 5.11 11.43
N GLY A 172 -11.87 6.35 10.99
CA GLY A 172 -13.05 7.12 11.38
C GLY A 172 -14.35 6.44 10.98
N ARG A 173 -14.41 5.85 9.77
CA ARG A 173 -15.58 5.08 9.31
C ARG A 173 -15.83 3.89 10.23
N TYR A 174 -14.78 3.17 10.63
CA TYR A 174 -14.88 2.05 11.56
C TYR A 174 -15.38 2.49 12.95
N LEU A 175 -15.00 3.68 13.40
CA LEU A 175 -15.49 4.28 14.65
C LEU A 175 -16.93 4.83 14.54
N GLY A 176 -17.52 4.84 13.35
CA GLY A 176 -18.87 5.36 13.11
C GLY A 176 -18.95 6.89 13.12
N LEU A 177 -17.85 7.58 12.82
CA LEU A 177 -17.84 9.04 12.71
C LEU A 177 -18.66 9.51 11.49
N ASP A 178 -19.26 10.70 11.62
CA ASP A 178 -20.05 11.31 10.56
C ASP A 178 -19.23 11.59 9.30
N ARG A 179 -19.89 11.51 8.14
CA ARG A 179 -19.24 11.72 6.84
C ARG A 179 -18.54 13.07 6.72
N SER A 180 -19.10 14.13 7.31
CA SER A 180 -18.46 15.45 7.37
C SER A 180 -17.12 15.39 8.11
N VAL A 181 -17.09 14.78 9.29
CA VAL A 181 -15.87 14.57 10.08
C VAL A 181 -14.86 13.72 9.32
N LEU A 182 -15.30 12.67 8.61
CA LEU A 182 -14.42 11.86 7.77
C LEU A 182 -13.77 12.69 6.67
N LYS A 183 -14.52 13.56 6.00
CA LYS A 183 -13.99 14.48 4.98
C LYS A 183 -12.92 15.40 5.58
N GLU A 184 -13.17 15.95 6.76
CA GLU A 184 -12.19 16.80 7.45
C GLU A 184 -10.94 16.03 7.88
N LEU A 185 -11.08 14.81 8.40
CA LEU A 185 -9.95 13.94 8.73
C LEU A 185 -9.14 13.54 7.50
N THR A 186 -9.81 13.23 6.38
CA THR A 186 -9.15 12.91 5.11
C THR A 186 -8.37 14.11 4.59
N LEU A 187 -8.98 15.30 4.56
CA LEU A 187 -8.29 16.51 4.10
C LEU A 187 -7.15 16.92 5.04
N GLY A 188 -7.36 16.82 6.35
CA GLY A 188 -6.31 17.00 7.36
C GLY A 188 -5.14 16.04 7.13
N GLY A 189 -5.41 14.75 6.86
CA GLY A 189 -4.38 13.76 6.53
C GLY A 189 -3.60 14.08 5.25
N LEU A 190 -4.26 14.63 4.23
CA LEU A 190 -3.58 15.09 3.00
C LEU A 190 -2.65 16.27 3.23
N LEU A 191 -2.90 17.06 4.27
CA LEU A 191 -2.22 18.32 4.54
C LEU A 191 -1.31 18.29 5.77
N HIS A 192 -1.35 17.21 6.56
CA HIS A 192 -0.76 17.18 7.90
C HIS A 192 0.73 17.50 7.96
N ASP A 193 1.44 17.15 6.89
CA ASP A 193 2.88 17.26 6.74
C ASP A 193 3.31 18.42 5.81
N VAL A 194 2.39 19.32 5.45
CA VAL A 194 2.66 20.42 4.50
C VAL A 194 3.87 21.25 4.91
N GLY A 195 4.07 21.48 6.21
CA GLY A 195 5.16 22.27 6.74
C GLY A 195 6.56 21.71 6.46
N LYS A 196 6.68 20.46 6.00
CA LYS A 196 7.96 19.90 5.52
C LYS A 196 8.53 20.68 4.34
N ILE A 197 7.73 21.50 3.65
CA ILE A 197 8.25 22.40 2.61
C ILE A 197 9.23 23.46 3.14
N MET A 198 9.17 23.76 4.44
CA MET A 198 10.03 24.73 5.11
C MET A 198 11.30 24.07 5.66
N THR A 199 11.35 22.74 5.69
CA THR A 199 12.51 21.97 6.13
C THR A 199 13.59 21.99 5.04
N PRO A 200 14.86 22.31 5.36
CA PRO A 200 15.96 22.26 4.39
C PRO A 200 16.10 20.89 3.71
N ASP A 201 16.40 20.89 2.42
CA ASP A 201 16.46 19.66 1.61
C ASP A 201 17.53 18.68 2.11
N GLU A 202 18.62 19.17 2.70
CA GLU A 202 19.70 18.36 3.27
C GLU A 202 19.24 17.58 4.50
N VAL A 203 18.33 18.15 5.29
CA VAL A 203 17.71 17.50 6.45
C VAL A 203 16.58 16.58 6.00
N LEU A 204 15.72 17.07 5.10
CA LEU A 204 14.54 16.35 4.62
C LEU A 204 14.90 15.06 3.86
N ASN A 205 15.95 15.10 3.04
CA ASN A 205 16.35 14.00 2.16
C ASN A 205 17.62 13.26 2.64
N LYS A 206 18.06 13.48 3.88
CA LYS A 206 19.29 12.87 4.42
C LYS A 206 19.24 11.34 4.32
N PRO A 207 20.19 10.68 3.63
CA PRO A 207 20.23 9.22 3.51
C PRO A 207 20.86 8.57 4.77
N GLY A 208 20.30 8.85 5.95
CA GLY A 208 20.86 8.40 7.22
C GLY A 208 20.05 8.84 8.44
N LYS A 209 20.64 8.68 9.62
CA LYS A 209 20.06 9.23 10.85
C LYS A 209 20.26 10.75 10.86
N LEU A 210 19.24 11.44 11.35
CA LEU A 210 19.36 12.84 11.74
C LEU A 210 20.19 12.95 13.02
N THR A 211 20.97 14.03 13.16
CA THR A 211 21.53 14.47 14.44
C THR A 211 20.43 15.04 15.33
N ASP A 212 20.73 15.33 16.59
CA ASP A 212 19.73 15.90 17.50
C ASP A 212 19.27 17.29 17.04
N GLU A 213 20.18 18.08 16.46
CA GLU A 213 19.89 19.41 15.90
C GLU A 213 19.04 19.31 14.63
N GLU A 214 19.39 18.39 13.73
CA GLU A 214 18.62 18.13 12.50
C GLU A 214 17.23 17.57 12.83
N LEU A 215 17.11 16.78 13.90
CA LEU A 215 15.83 16.29 14.38
C LEU A 215 14.96 17.44 14.88
N GLU A 216 15.54 18.42 15.59
CA GLU A 216 14.79 19.59 16.04
C GLU A 216 14.27 20.42 14.86
N VAL A 217 15.11 20.66 13.84
CA VAL A 217 14.69 21.30 12.59
C VAL A 217 13.58 20.50 11.89
N MET A 218 13.69 19.16 11.86
CA MET A 218 12.63 18.32 11.30
C MET A 218 11.33 18.45 12.09
N ARG A 219 11.35 18.58 13.42
CA ARG A 219 10.15 18.71 14.26
C ARG A 219 9.36 20.00 14.00
N GLU A 220 10.03 21.06 13.54
CA GLU A 220 9.40 22.35 13.22
C GLU A 220 8.35 22.23 12.11
N HIS A 221 8.37 21.17 11.29
CA HIS A 221 7.36 20.96 10.25
C HIS A 221 5.92 20.97 10.80
N VAL A 222 5.70 20.58 12.05
CA VAL A 222 4.36 20.60 12.66
C VAL A 222 3.90 22.02 12.94
N VAL A 223 4.81 22.86 13.43
CA VAL A 223 4.56 24.29 13.67
C VAL A 223 4.32 24.99 12.34
N HIS A 224 5.16 24.73 11.34
CA HIS A 224 4.98 25.26 9.99
C HIS A 224 3.66 24.78 9.36
N SER A 225 3.28 23.52 9.54
CA SER A 225 2.00 23.00 9.05
C SER A 225 0.83 23.73 9.69
N HIS A 226 0.88 23.95 11.01
CA HIS A 226 -0.11 24.75 11.70
C HIS A 226 -0.21 26.17 11.13
N ASP A 227 0.91 26.88 10.99
CA ASP A 227 0.91 28.29 10.58
C ASP A 227 0.42 28.47 9.14
N ILE A 228 0.85 27.59 8.24
CA ILE A 228 0.39 27.57 6.83
C ILE A 228 -1.12 27.33 6.77
N LEU A 229 -1.62 26.33 7.49
CA LEU A 229 -3.02 25.95 7.43
C LEU A 229 -3.92 26.95 8.16
N ALA A 230 -3.48 27.51 9.29
CA ALA A 230 -4.22 28.54 10.01
C ALA A 230 -4.43 29.82 9.17
N ALA A 231 -3.48 30.12 8.27
CA ALA A 231 -3.59 31.23 7.33
C ALA A 231 -4.38 30.89 6.05
N THR A 232 -4.76 29.62 5.85
CA THR A 232 -5.43 29.15 4.63
C THR A 232 -6.95 29.15 4.79
N ALA A 233 -7.65 29.81 3.88
CA ALA A 233 -9.11 29.86 3.90
C ALA A 233 -9.73 28.46 3.73
N GLY A 234 -10.78 28.18 4.50
CA GLY A 234 -11.52 26.91 4.44
C GLY A 234 -10.94 25.79 5.32
N ILE A 235 -9.82 26.01 6.01
CA ILE A 235 -9.29 25.05 7.00
C ILE A 235 -10.19 25.03 8.23
N THR A 236 -10.59 23.84 8.64
CA THR A 236 -11.41 23.62 9.83
C THR A 236 -10.55 23.31 11.07
N PRO A 237 -11.10 23.43 12.28
CA PRO A 237 -10.38 23.05 13.50
C PRO A 237 -9.89 21.60 13.51
N ILE A 238 -10.65 20.65 12.93
CA ILE A 238 -10.25 19.24 12.85
C ILE A 238 -9.04 19.07 11.92
N MET A 239 -9.07 19.71 10.74
CA MET A 239 -7.94 19.65 9.81
C MET A 239 -6.67 20.23 10.43
N LEU A 240 -6.80 21.38 11.09
CA LEU A 240 -5.69 22.05 11.76
C LEU A 240 -5.14 21.20 12.91
N GLU A 241 -6.02 20.57 13.69
CA GLU A 241 -5.63 19.69 14.78
C GLU A 241 -4.84 18.47 14.28
N VAL A 242 -5.28 17.82 13.20
CA VAL A 242 -4.57 16.69 12.61
C VAL A 242 -3.14 17.08 12.23
N ALA A 243 -2.95 18.25 11.61
CA ALA A 243 -1.66 18.74 11.15
C ALA A 243 -0.76 19.28 12.27
N ALA A 244 -1.34 19.86 13.32
CA ALA A 244 -0.61 20.52 14.39
C ALA A 244 -0.21 19.56 15.54
N ASN A 245 -0.83 18.38 15.62
CA ASN A 245 -0.70 17.51 16.78
C ASN A 245 -0.43 16.03 16.48
N HIS A 246 -0.28 15.59 15.23
CA HIS A 246 -0.04 14.16 14.93
C HIS A 246 1.22 13.58 15.61
N HIS A 247 2.13 14.44 16.06
CA HIS A 247 3.31 14.06 16.84
C HIS A 247 3.19 14.22 18.36
N GLU A 248 2.03 14.63 18.87
CA GLU A 248 1.72 14.63 20.30
C GLU A 248 1.53 13.19 20.84
N ARG A 249 1.76 12.99 22.14
CA ARG A 249 1.79 11.67 22.79
C ARG A 249 1.02 11.72 24.12
N ILE A 250 0.37 10.62 24.50
CA ILE A 250 -0.49 10.55 25.70
C ILE A 250 0.25 11.03 26.98
N ASP A 251 1.51 10.68 27.15
CA ASP A 251 2.37 11.06 28.28
C ASP A 251 2.94 12.49 28.20
N GLY A 252 2.71 13.19 27.08
CA GLY A 252 3.22 14.54 26.78
C GLY A 252 4.70 14.61 26.44
N THR A 253 5.32 13.48 26.08
CA THR A 253 6.67 13.46 25.50
C THR A 253 6.69 13.87 24.02
N GLY A 254 5.50 14.00 23.41
CA GLY A 254 5.32 14.46 22.04
C GLY A 254 5.64 15.94 21.85
N TYR A 255 5.38 16.44 20.64
CA TYR A 255 5.67 17.81 20.24
C TYR A 255 4.60 18.29 19.26
N PRO A 256 4.41 19.62 19.09
CA PRO A 256 5.22 20.72 19.64
C PRO A 256 4.78 21.24 21.01
N ARG A 257 3.52 21.01 21.42
CA ARG A 257 2.90 21.58 22.62
C ARG A 257 3.00 20.71 23.86
N ARG A 258 3.39 19.44 23.72
CA ARG A 258 3.53 18.47 24.84
C ARG A 258 2.22 18.24 25.58
N LEU A 259 1.13 18.17 24.81
CA LEU A 259 -0.21 17.92 25.33
C LEU A 259 -0.28 16.53 25.98
N LYS A 260 -1.05 16.40 27.07
CA LYS A 260 -1.15 15.16 27.86
C LYS A 260 -2.58 14.65 27.98
N GLY A 261 -2.74 13.33 27.88
CA GLY A 261 -4.00 12.63 28.13
C GLY A 261 -5.20 13.31 27.48
N ASP A 262 -6.10 13.83 28.30
CA ASP A 262 -7.38 14.44 27.88
C ASP A 262 -7.25 15.81 27.20
N GLN A 263 -6.05 16.40 27.15
CA GLN A 263 -5.78 17.55 26.30
C GLN A 263 -5.69 17.19 24.82
N LEU A 264 -5.47 15.90 24.50
CA LEU A 264 -5.43 15.38 23.14
C LEU A 264 -6.83 15.00 22.72
N SER A 265 -7.38 15.65 21.68
CA SER A 265 -8.68 15.23 21.17
C SER A 265 -8.62 13.84 20.56
N LEU A 266 -9.80 13.27 20.30
CA LEU A 266 -9.95 12.05 19.54
C LEU A 266 -9.18 12.09 18.21
N TYR A 267 -9.23 13.21 17.47
CA TYR A 267 -8.63 13.33 16.15
C TYR A 267 -7.10 13.37 16.21
N THR A 268 -6.54 14.05 17.20
CA THR A 268 -5.10 14.03 17.51
C THR A 268 -4.63 12.61 17.85
N ARG A 269 -5.35 11.91 18.73
CA ARG A 269 -4.98 10.54 19.12
C ARG A 269 -5.08 9.58 17.93
N MET A 270 -6.09 9.75 17.06
CA MET A 270 -6.23 8.97 15.83
C MET A 270 -5.10 9.24 14.84
N SER A 271 -4.76 10.51 14.58
CA SER A 271 -3.72 10.88 13.60
C SER A 271 -2.35 10.37 14.02
N GLY A 272 -1.99 10.45 15.31
CA GLY A 272 -0.72 9.91 15.80
C GLY A 272 -0.58 8.39 15.65
N ILE A 273 -1.67 7.63 15.83
CA ILE A 273 -1.67 6.18 15.60
C ILE A 273 -1.47 5.87 14.11
N VAL A 274 -2.23 6.56 13.25
CA VAL A 274 -2.22 6.32 11.79
C VAL A 274 -0.89 6.73 11.17
N ASP A 275 -0.35 7.89 11.55
CA ASP A 275 0.95 8.40 11.12
C ASP A 275 2.07 7.39 11.40
N VAL A 276 2.16 6.94 12.67
CA VAL A 276 3.19 5.98 13.07
C VAL A 276 3.01 4.65 12.33
N TYR A 277 1.78 4.14 12.21
CA TYR A 277 1.51 2.91 11.49
C TYR A 277 1.97 2.99 10.03
N ASP A 278 1.59 4.05 9.32
CA ASP A 278 1.98 4.23 7.92
C ASP A 278 3.50 4.40 7.79
N ALA A 279 4.12 5.24 8.64
CA ALA A 279 5.55 5.52 8.61
C ALA A 279 6.44 4.28 8.86
N VAL A 280 6.00 3.32 9.67
CA VAL A 280 6.75 2.07 9.94
C VAL A 280 6.44 0.96 8.94
N THR A 281 5.28 0.99 8.28
CA THR A 281 4.91 0.03 7.23
C THR A 281 5.32 0.47 5.83
N ALA A 282 5.73 1.73 5.67
CA ALA A 282 6.20 2.27 4.41
C ALA A 282 7.61 1.78 4.03
N ASP A 283 7.77 1.38 2.77
CA ASP A 283 9.08 1.17 2.17
C ASP A 283 9.81 2.49 1.99
N ARG A 284 11.07 2.54 2.41
CA ARG A 284 12.01 3.66 2.22
C ARG A 284 13.17 3.22 1.33
N VAL A 285 13.82 4.18 0.67
CA VAL A 285 14.94 3.95 -0.28
C VAL A 285 15.99 2.97 0.28
N TYR A 286 16.26 3.03 1.59
CA TYR A 286 17.28 2.22 2.27
C TYR A 286 16.73 1.24 3.32
N LYS A 287 15.39 1.14 3.48
CA LYS A 287 14.78 0.30 4.52
C LYS A 287 13.40 -0.18 4.08
N GLN A 288 13.23 -1.49 4.06
CA GLN A 288 11.92 -2.09 3.79
C GLN A 288 10.94 -1.78 4.93
N GLY A 289 9.68 -1.56 4.57
CA GLY A 289 8.58 -1.38 5.50
C GLY A 289 8.38 -2.63 6.35
N MET A 290 7.98 -2.42 7.59
CA MET A 290 7.64 -3.51 8.49
C MET A 290 6.34 -4.19 8.06
N GLN A 291 6.20 -5.47 8.40
CA GLN A 291 4.91 -6.14 8.24
C GLN A 291 3.86 -5.50 9.15
N PRO A 292 2.57 -5.47 8.76
CA PRO A 292 1.52 -4.91 9.62
C PRO A 292 1.50 -5.48 11.04
N THR A 293 1.80 -6.78 11.20
CA THR A 293 1.90 -7.44 12.51
C THR A 293 3.02 -6.87 13.39
N GLN A 294 4.15 -6.47 12.80
CA GLN A 294 5.24 -5.82 13.52
C GLN A 294 4.86 -4.38 13.87
N ALA A 295 4.19 -3.66 12.96
CA ALA A 295 3.67 -2.32 13.23
C ALA A 295 2.66 -2.33 14.38
N PHE A 296 1.73 -3.29 14.41
CA PHE A 296 0.79 -3.45 15.54
C PHE A 296 1.49 -3.72 16.86
N ARG A 297 2.59 -4.49 16.87
CA ARG A 297 3.40 -4.68 18.09
C ARG A 297 4.04 -3.38 18.56
N ILE A 298 4.46 -2.51 17.65
CA ILE A 298 5.00 -1.18 18.01
C ILE A 298 3.89 -0.34 18.67
N LEU A 299 2.71 -0.29 18.06
CA LEU A 299 1.57 0.45 18.62
C LEU A 299 1.19 -0.09 20.01
N LEU A 300 1.05 -1.40 20.16
CA LEU A 300 0.71 -2.04 21.44
C LEU A 300 1.75 -1.78 22.53
N LYS A 301 3.05 -1.75 22.18
CA LYS A 301 4.11 -1.41 23.14
C LYS A 301 4.09 0.05 23.58
N GLY A 302 3.55 0.94 22.75
CA GLY A 302 3.42 2.36 23.04
C GLY A 302 2.10 2.74 23.70
N VAL A 303 1.23 1.80 24.03
CA VAL A 303 -0.04 2.07 24.73
C VAL A 303 0.25 2.71 26.10
N ASP A 304 -0.61 3.63 26.51
CA ASP A 304 -0.57 4.41 27.76
C ASP A 304 0.64 5.36 27.93
N LEU A 305 1.63 5.27 27.02
CA LEU A 305 2.73 6.22 26.90
C LEU A 305 2.49 7.14 25.71
N HIS A 306 2.43 6.55 24.53
CA HIS A 306 2.34 7.27 23.26
C HIS A 306 0.92 7.30 22.71
N PHE A 307 0.18 6.21 22.89
CA PHE A 307 -1.10 5.99 22.23
C PHE A 307 -2.19 5.59 23.21
N ASP A 308 -3.42 5.96 22.86
CA ASP A 308 -4.62 5.55 23.57
C ASP A 308 -4.89 4.05 23.37
N ALA A 309 -5.00 3.30 24.47
CA ALA A 309 -5.15 1.85 24.48
C ALA A 309 -6.38 1.36 23.68
N ASP A 310 -7.50 2.04 23.85
CA ASP A 310 -8.77 1.67 23.25
C ASP A 310 -8.74 1.99 21.75
N LEU A 311 -8.20 3.15 21.36
CA LEU A 311 -8.04 3.50 19.95
C LEU A 311 -7.06 2.58 19.23
N VAL A 312 -5.93 2.20 19.85
CA VAL A 312 -5.00 1.20 19.26
C VAL A 312 -5.71 -0.12 19.03
N THR A 313 -6.47 -0.59 20.01
CA THR A 313 -7.25 -1.84 19.90
C THR A 313 -8.27 -1.76 18.76
N LYS A 314 -9.01 -0.65 18.67
CA LYS A 314 -9.98 -0.40 17.59
C LYS A 314 -9.30 -0.28 16.23
N PHE A 315 -8.14 0.37 16.16
CA PHE A 315 -7.37 0.49 14.93
C PHE A 315 -6.90 -0.87 14.41
N ILE A 316 -6.36 -1.73 15.30
CA ILE A 316 -5.96 -3.09 14.93
C ILE A 316 -7.16 -3.90 14.42
N LYS A 317 -8.31 -3.80 15.09
CA LYS A 317 -9.55 -4.46 14.63
C LYS A 317 -10.02 -3.92 13.28
N CYS A 318 -9.94 -2.60 13.08
CA CYS A 318 -10.28 -1.93 11.82
C CYS A 318 -9.42 -2.45 10.67
N MET A 319 -8.10 -2.57 10.86
CA MET A 319 -7.20 -3.09 9.84
C MET A 319 -7.40 -4.60 9.59
N GLY A 320 -7.86 -5.33 10.61
CA GLY A 320 -8.15 -6.75 10.56
C GLY A 320 -6.91 -7.61 10.76
N VAL A 321 -7.12 -8.92 10.94
CA VAL A 321 -6.01 -9.85 11.14
C VAL A 321 -5.11 -9.84 9.93
N TYR A 322 -5.66 -9.91 8.71
CA TYR A 322 -4.91 -9.80 7.46
C TYR A 322 -5.34 -8.54 6.69
N PRO A 323 -4.63 -7.41 6.83
CA PRO A 323 -4.95 -6.18 6.11
C PRO A 323 -4.88 -6.37 4.60
N VAL A 324 -5.78 -5.69 3.88
CA VAL A 324 -5.78 -5.71 2.42
C VAL A 324 -4.42 -5.32 1.86
N GLY A 325 -4.02 -5.96 0.76
CA GLY A 325 -2.73 -5.78 0.11
C GLY A 325 -1.59 -6.60 0.71
N THR A 326 -1.79 -7.40 1.77
CA THR A 326 -0.69 -8.23 2.30
C THR A 326 -0.43 -9.44 1.45
N LEU A 327 0.86 -9.76 1.30
CA LEU A 327 1.32 -11.05 0.78
C LEU A 327 1.27 -12.11 1.88
N VAL A 328 0.58 -13.22 1.60
CA VAL A 328 0.44 -14.36 2.49
C VAL A 328 0.84 -15.66 1.78
N GLN A 329 1.35 -16.62 2.53
CA GLN A 329 1.57 -17.98 2.05
C GLN A 329 0.44 -18.88 2.54
N LEU A 330 -0.20 -19.59 1.62
CA LEU A 330 -1.17 -20.65 1.91
C LEU A 330 -0.45 -21.95 2.28
N SER A 331 -1.12 -22.83 3.02
CA SER A 331 -0.53 -24.11 3.47
C SER A 331 -0.10 -25.05 2.35
N ASN A 332 -0.59 -24.85 1.11
CA ASN A 332 -0.13 -25.56 -0.08
C ASN A 332 1.04 -24.87 -0.81
N GLN A 333 1.76 -23.96 -0.13
CA GLN A 333 2.91 -23.21 -0.66
C GLN A 333 2.58 -22.22 -1.79
N ARG A 334 1.30 -21.90 -2.02
CA ARG A 334 0.92 -20.82 -2.93
C ARG A 334 1.02 -19.47 -2.21
N LEU A 335 1.47 -18.45 -2.93
CA LEU A 335 1.51 -17.07 -2.45
C LEU A 335 0.32 -16.30 -3.03
N ALA A 336 -0.33 -15.52 -2.17
CA ALA A 336 -1.52 -14.76 -2.51
C ALA A 336 -1.50 -13.37 -1.88
N VAL A 337 -2.14 -12.42 -2.52
CA VAL A 337 -2.37 -11.07 -1.99
C VAL A 337 -3.78 -11.02 -1.41
N VAL A 338 -3.94 -10.51 -0.20
CA VAL A 338 -5.25 -10.28 0.42
C VAL A 338 -5.97 -9.18 -0.33
N MET A 339 -7.14 -9.46 -0.90
CA MET A 339 -7.89 -8.51 -1.74
C MET A 339 -9.13 -7.98 -1.05
N GLN A 340 -9.79 -8.79 -0.23
CA GLN A 340 -10.99 -8.38 0.51
C GLN A 340 -10.97 -8.97 1.91
N ARG A 341 -11.34 -8.15 2.90
CA ARG A 341 -11.50 -8.59 4.28
C ARG A 341 -12.77 -9.42 4.43
N ASN A 342 -12.82 -10.24 5.46
CA ASN A 342 -14.02 -10.95 5.87
C ASN A 342 -14.33 -10.56 7.32
N GLU A 343 -15.33 -9.69 7.50
CA GLU A 343 -15.67 -9.15 8.82
C GLU A 343 -16.20 -10.24 9.77
N GLN A 344 -16.92 -11.24 9.24
CA GLN A 344 -17.46 -12.34 10.05
C GLN A 344 -16.42 -13.42 10.38
N GLN A 345 -15.47 -13.65 9.47
CA GLN A 345 -14.39 -14.63 9.64
C GLN A 345 -13.03 -14.00 9.30
N PRO A 346 -12.43 -13.20 10.19
CA PRO A 346 -11.21 -12.43 9.91
C PRO A 346 -9.98 -13.24 9.45
N LEU A 347 -9.95 -14.54 9.76
CA LEU A 347 -8.89 -15.45 9.31
C LEU A 347 -9.10 -16.02 7.90
N LYS A 348 -10.25 -15.73 7.29
CA LYS A 348 -10.67 -16.28 5.99
C LYS A 348 -11.03 -15.17 4.99
N PRO A 349 -10.05 -14.32 4.61
CA PRO A 349 -10.26 -13.27 3.61
C PRO A 349 -10.41 -13.84 2.20
N VAL A 350 -10.76 -12.98 1.24
CA VAL A 350 -10.63 -13.29 -0.19
C VAL A 350 -9.23 -12.89 -0.64
N VAL A 351 -8.52 -13.81 -1.30
CA VAL A 351 -7.13 -13.64 -1.74
C VAL A 351 -6.98 -13.85 -3.24
N LYS A 352 -6.02 -13.16 -3.85
CA LYS A 352 -5.61 -13.33 -5.25
C LYS A 352 -4.28 -14.07 -5.29
N VAL A 353 -4.32 -15.32 -5.71
CA VAL A 353 -3.15 -16.19 -5.86
C VAL A 353 -2.37 -15.79 -7.10
N ILE A 354 -1.05 -15.65 -6.95
CA ILE A 354 -0.17 -15.16 -8.02
C ILE A 354 1.04 -16.07 -8.27
N TYR A 355 1.42 -16.92 -7.30
CA TYR A 355 2.68 -17.68 -7.40
C TYR A 355 2.64 -18.98 -6.61
N HIS A 356 3.47 -19.95 -7.01
CA HIS A 356 3.70 -21.18 -6.25
C HIS A 356 5.15 -21.25 -5.75
N ALA A 357 5.36 -21.14 -4.44
CA ALA A 357 6.71 -21.10 -3.84
C ALA A 357 7.48 -22.40 -4.05
N GLY A 358 6.86 -23.57 -3.82
CA GLY A 358 7.52 -24.86 -4.02
C GLY A 358 7.93 -25.17 -5.46
N ARG A 359 7.11 -24.77 -6.44
CA ARG A 359 7.36 -25.02 -7.87
C ARG A 359 7.99 -23.83 -8.59
N ARG A 360 8.28 -22.76 -7.85
CA ARG A 360 8.93 -21.52 -8.30
C ARG A 360 8.43 -20.95 -9.63
N HIS A 361 7.11 -20.88 -9.84
CA HIS A 361 6.54 -20.26 -11.03
C HIS A 361 5.26 -19.47 -10.72
N TYR A 362 4.96 -18.51 -11.59
CA TYR A 362 3.72 -17.75 -11.56
C TYR A 362 2.54 -18.61 -11.96
N LEU A 363 1.44 -18.43 -11.26
CA LEU A 363 0.19 -19.11 -11.56
C LEU A 363 -0.71 -18.19 -12.37
N ASP A 364 -1.64 -18.78 -13.13
CA ASP A 364 -2.79 -18.03 -13.62
C ASP A 364 -3.49 -17.38 -12.43
N VAL A 365 -3.81 -16.09 -12.57
CA VAL A 365 -4.43 -15.31 -11.51
C VAL A 365 -5.73 -15.98 -11.08
N GLN A 366 -5.79 -16.40 -9.82
CA GLN A 366 -6.95 -17.07 -9.23
C GLN A 366 -7.42 -16.34 -7.98
N TRP A 367 -8.71 -16.01 -7.93
CA TRP A 367 -9.36 -15.49 -6.73
C TRP A 367 -9.87 -16.64 -5.88
N LEU A 368 -9.46 -16.69 -4.62
CA LEU A 368 -9.87 -17.69 -3.66
C LEU A 368 -10.58 -17.00 -2.48
N ASP A 369 -11.83 -17.38 -2.26
CA ASP A 369 -12.55 -17.06 -1.04
C ASP A 369 -12.22 -18.14 0.00
N LEU A 370 -11.46 -17.76 1.02
CA LEU A 370 -10.99 -18.70 2.04
C LEU A 370 -12.09 -19.14 3.01
N ALA A 371 -13.28 -18.53 2.97
CA ALA A 371 -14.43 -18.95 3.77
C ALA A 371 -15.14 -20.18 3.18
N LYS A 372 -14.92 -20.49 1.90
CA LYS A 372 -15.54 -21.64 1.22
C LYS A 372 -14.99 -22.96 1.77
N LYS A 373 -15.86 -23.98 1.83
CA LYS A 373 -15.52 -25.32 2.30
C LYS A 373 -14.38 -25.92 1.45
N GLY A 374 -13.35 -26.45 2.11
CA GLY A 374 -12.17 -27.01 1.44
C GLY A 374 -11.12 -25.98 0.98
N ALA A 375 -11.29 -24.70 1.34
CA ALA A 375 -10.27 -23.70 1.07
C ALA A 375 -8.98 -23.95 1.86
N VAL A 376 -7.85 -23.60 1.24
CA VAL A 376 -6.52 -23.81 1.79
C VAL A 376 -6.20 -22.67 2.77
N PRO A 377 -5.97 -22.94 4.07
CA PRO A 377 -5.75 -21.88 5.04
C PRO A 377 -4.43 -21.13 4.81
N ILE A 378 -4.39 -19.88 5.27
CA ILE A 378 -3.16 -19.09 5.37
C ILE A 378 -2.25 -19.76 6.42
N MET A 379 -1.03 -20.08 6.02
CA MET A 379 0.01 -20.62 6.92
C MET A 379 0.75 -19.50 7.62
N CYS A 380 1.22 -18.49 6.87
CA CYS A 380 1.98 -17.38 7.42
C CYS A 380 1.94 -16.15 6.52
N TRP A 381 2.37 -15.03 7.08
CA TRP A 381 2.65 -13.79 6.35
C TRP A 381 3.95 -13.94 5.59
N LYS A 382 4.06 -13.29 4.44
CA LYS A 382 5.31 -13.21 3.69
C LYS A 382 5.74 -11.77 3.50
N ALA A 383 6.99 -11.50 3.83
CA ALA A 383 7.59 -10.21 3.58
C ALA A 383 7.83 -9.99 2.09
N ASN A 384 8.23 -11.04 1.36
CA ASN A 384 8.54 -10.99 -0.08
C ASN A 384 8.31 -12.35 -0.77
N LEU A 385 8.27 -12.31 -2.10
CA LEU A 385 8.56 -13.46 -2.95
C LEU A 385 10.07 -13.71 -2.96
N GLU A 386 10.59 -14.46 -2.00
CA GLU A 386 11.97 -14.97 -2.10
C GLU A 386 12.01 -16.11 -3.12
N VAL A 387 12.31 -15.76 -4.37
CA VAL A 387 12.64 -16.75 -5.41
C VAL A 387 14.06 -17.21 -5.15
N GLY A 388 14.22 -18.24 -4.33
CA GLY A 388 15.51 -18.68 -3.80
C GLY A 388 16.61 -18.77 -4.86
N HIS A 389 17.50 -17.79 -4.87
CA HIS A 389 18.84 -17.94 -5.38
C HIS A 389 19.70 -18.42 -4.22
N HIS A 390 20.38 -19.56 -4.40
CA HIS A 390 21.53 -19.87 -3.56
C HIS A 390 22.54 -18.72 -3.73
N ARG A 391 22.68 -17.89 -2.71
CA ARG A 391 23.90 -17.11 -2.53
C ARG A 391 24.82 -18.03 -1.73
N GLU A 392 25.88 -18.49 -2.38
CA GLU A 392 27.00 -19.14 -1.71
C GLU A 392 27.52 -18.22 -0.59
N ASP A 393 27.84 -18.84 0.54
CA ASP A 393 28.42 -18.23 1.71
C ASP A 393 29.76 -17.55 1.39
N LEU A 394 29.74 -16.23 1.24
CA LEU A 394 30.90 -15.39 1.50
C LEU A 394 30.75 -14.83 2.92
N HIS A 395 30.96 -15.71 3.90
CA HIS A 395 31.33 -15.32 5.25
C HIS A 395 32.76 -14.77 5.21
N HIS A 396 32.91 -13.45 5.12
CA HIS A 396 34.04 -12.73 5.73
C HIS A 396 33.48 -11.58 6.56
N GLY A 397 33.90 -11.55 7.82
CA GLY A 397 33.13 -11.01 8.93
C GLY A 397 32.99 -9.50 8.97
N TYR A 398 31.81 -9.07 9.42
CA TYR A 398 31.65 -7.87 10.23
C TYR A 398 30.60 -8.14 11.30
N ALA A 399 30.98 -7.79 12.53
CA ALA A 399 30.24 -8.01 13.75
C ALA A 399 28.85 -7.36 13.74
N SER A 400 27.96 -8.01 14.47
CA SER A 400 26.64 -7.56 14.93
C SER A 400 26.52 -6.05 15.13
N LEU A 401 25.65 -5.38 14.36
CA LEU A 401 25.28 -3.98 14.56
C LEU A 401 23.76 -3.85 14.81
N PRO A 402 23.33 -3.12 15.86
CA PRO A 402 21.93 -2.96 16.21
C PRO A 402 21.24 -1.96 15.27
N THR A 403 20.06 -2.33 14.78
CA THR A 403 19.20 -1.45 13.97
C THR A 403 18.35 -0.56 14.87
N PRO A 404 18.33 0.77 14.68
CA PRO A 404 17.62 1.68 15.58
C PRO A 404 16.25 2.10 15.02
N VAL A 405 15.25 1.93 15.87
CA VAL A 405 14.04 2.74 16.00
C VAL A 405 14.44 3.99 16.79
N VAL A 406 13.81 5.14 16.53
CA VAL A 406 13.95 6.39 17.31
C VAL A 406 13.85 6.06 18.82
N PRO A 407 14.67 6.65 19.70
CA PRO A 407 14.77 6.21 21.09
C PRO A 407 13.51 6.58 21.89
N LEU A 408 12.78 5.55 22.32
CA LEU A 408 12.14 5.55 23.63
C LEU A 408 13.27 5.33 24.65
N SER A 409 13.60 6.35 25.44
CA SER A 409 14.53 6.25 26.56
C SER A 409 13.90 5.43 27.69
N ILE A 410 14.00 4.09 27.59
CA ILE A 410 13.74 3.19 28.71
C ILE A 410 15.08 2.90 29.38
N THR A 411 15.34 3.55 30.50
CA THR A 411 16.46 3.25 31.39
C THR A 411 16.24 1.89 32.05
N TYR A 412 17.08 0.90 31.71
CA TYR A 412 17.16 -0.36 32.43
C TYR A 412 18.01 -0.16 33.70
N SER A 413 17.37 -0.26 34.87
CA SER A 413 18.08 -0.59 36.12
C SER A 413 17.84 -2.06 36.42
N ALA A 414 18.90 -2.85 36.33
CA ALA A 414 18.91 -4.24 36.76
C ALA A 414 19.50 -4.34 38.17
N SER A 415 18.70 -4.82 39.14
CA SER A 415 19.22 -5.64 40.25
C SER A 415 18.10 -6.36 41.02
N ALA A 416 18.19 -7.69 41.06
CA ALA A 416 18.00 -8.59 42.21
C ALA A 416 17.17 -9.87 41.89
N PRO A 417 17.59 -11.04 42.41
CA PRO A 417 17.21 -12.35 41.89
C PRO A 417 15.90 -12.90 42.50
N CYS A 418 15.23 -13.72 41.70
CA CYS A 418 14.09 -14.52 42.10
C CYS A 418 14.51 -15.55 43.17
N ARG A 419 13.90 -15.48 44.37
CA ARG A 419 13.87 -16.60 45.31
C ARG A 419 12.65 -17.47 45.03
N SER A 420 12.89 -18.77 45.07
CA SER A 420 11.94 -19.88 45.06
C SER A 420 10.84 -19.76 46.11
N ALA A 421 9.60 -20.04 45.71
CA ALA A 421 8.65 -20.94 46.38
C ALA A 421 7.47 -21.22 45.43
#